data_AF-A0A117R0N1-F1
#
_entry.id   AF-A0A117R0N1-F1
#
_cell.length_a   1.000
_cell.length_b   1.000
_cell.length_c   1.000
_cell.angle_alpha   90.00
_cell.angle_beta   90.00
_cell.angle_gamma   90.00
#
_symmetry.space_group_name_H-M   'P 1'
#
loop_
_entity.id
_entity.type
_entity.pdbx_description
1 polymer ?
#
loop_
_entity_poly.entity_id
_entity_poly.type
_entity_poly.pdbx_seq_one_letter_code
_entity_poly.pdbx_strand_id
1 'polypeptide(L)'
;MIGEEVRAAHEELVRRGTGLGAACEATADATSRQRVGSDAHAALDAWENRFLSLFPYTEVVTHFQSVGRAQADPALVRRLSSIPANRQDAFLAAWLPMTRDQETGGYVTYAGLRPHLLATGADHGEDVDAAPPHGGGRNRLRSRLDELTVAVLGDLLRTEAAAARLGAPVPAVRTRLRATARLLVLSGELAPDYPLDPSGTADVAAALARTQDSLEPLAEASERAAKTVLELVSPLLAQSVARSLLPVTRLHDEIMFIRSIQVFEALYEQIGLAVTESRDALLDGRLDEAADALATVTDRMTVLPALFRLLSTMPVESFAVIRGYTSGRSAVQSRSYRRIEAACAPRPPSGVEDALWTGPTLQEVWTDVCTRPGADRLTEQLRRLDTSWRGMKRSHWGITLRIIGEVPGTGGTAGASYLKTTSEAPLFPALKGKGER
;
A
#
# COMPACT_ATOMS: atom_id res chain seq x y z
N MET A 1 15.38 21.15 -2.67
CA MET A 1 16.61 20.58 -2.06
C MET A 1 16.30 20.19 -0.61
N ILE A 2 16.78 19.03 -0.16
CA ILE A 2 16.57 18.56 1.23
C ILE A 2 17.43 19.40 2.17
N GLY A 3 16.83 19.89 3.26
CA GLY A 3 17.50 20.73 4.26
C GLY A 3 18.63 19.98 4.98
N GLU A 4 19.66 20.70 5.41
CA GLU A 4 20.83 20.14 6.10
C GLU A 4 20.45 19.44 7.41
N GLU A 5 19.49 20.00 8.16
CA GLU A 5 18.95 19.41 9.39
C GLU A 5 18.34 18.01 9.16
N VAL A 6 17.57 17.84 8.08
CA VAL A 6 16.95 16.56 7.73
C VAL A 6 18.02 15.53 7.38
N ARG A 7 19.09 15.96 6.69
CA ARG A 7 20.22 15.09 6.36
C ARG A 7 20.99 14.67 7.61
N ALA A 8 21.28 15.62 8.51
CA ALA A 8 21.96 15.33 9.77
C ALA A 8 21.15 14.37 10.65
N ALA A 9 19.83 14.58 10.75
CA ALA A 9 18.92 13.68 11.47
C ALA A 9 18.89 12.27 10.84
N HIS A 10 18.89 12.19 9.50
CA HIS A 10 18.95 10.91 8.81
C HIS A 10 20.23 10.14 9.12
N GLU A 11 21.40 10.79 9.03
CA GLU A 11 22.68 10.15 9.37
C GLU A 11 22.72 9.73 10.85
N GLU A 12 22.14 10.53 11.75
CA GLU A 12 22.07 10.18 13.16
C GLU A 12 21.26 8.92 13.41
N LEU A 13 20.06 8.80 12.82
CA LEU A 13 19.25 7.58 12.95
C LEU A 13 19.97 6.35 12.36
N VAL A 14 20.65 6.50 11.22
CA VAL A 14 21.42 5.42 10.61
C VAL A 14 22.57 4.96 11.51
N ARG A 15 23.22 5.87 12.25
CA ARG A 15 24.30 5.52 13.20
C ARG A 15 23.82 4.76 14.44
N ARG A 16 22.52 4.80 14.76
CA ARG A 16 21.95 4.12 15.95
C ARG A 16 21.91 2.60 15.83
N GLY A 17 22.17 2.04 14.66
CA GLY A 17 22.20 0.60 14.40
C GLY A 17 21.21 0.18 13.33
N THR A 18 20.62 -1.01 13.49
CA THR A 18 19.76 -1.64 12.48
C THR A 18 18.39 -1.99 13.05
N GLY A 19 17.34 -1.81 12.26
CA GLY A 19 15.95 -2.09 12.63
C GLY A 19 15.14 -0.84 12.94
N LEU A 20 14.04 -0.99 13.70
CA LEU A 20 13.08 0.08 14.00
C LEU A 20 13.76 1.31 14.60
N GLY A 21 13.51 2.49 14.01
CA GLY A 21 14.13 3.75 14.43
C GLY A 21 15.56 3.96 13.90
N ALA A 22 16.08 3.05 13.08
CA ALA A 22 17.46 3.05 12.62
C ALA A 22 17.57 2.62 11.15
N ALA A 23 18.77 2.21 10.72
CA ALA A 23 19.00 1.74 9.36
C ALA A 23 18.26 0.44 9.05
N CYS A 24 17.86 0.23 7.81
CA CYS A 24 17.38 -1.08 7.37
C CYS A 24 18.54 -2.09 7.26
N GLU A 25 18.22 -3.39 7.36
CA GLU A 25 19.18 -4.48 7.23
C GLU A 25 19.95 -4.41 5.90
N ALA A 26 19.24 -4.13 4.79
CA ALA A 26 19.86 -3.97 3.47
C ALA A 26 20.91 -2.85 3.43
N THR A 27 20.79 -1.81 4.27
CA THR A 27 21.81 -0.77 4.42
C THR A 27 22.97 -1.25 5.30
N ALA A 28 22.71 -2.03 6.34
CA ALA A 28 23.75 -2.53 7.25
C ALA A 28 24.67 -3.52 6.53
N ASP A 29 24.10 -4.49 5.82
CA ASP A 29 24.83 -5.62 5.23
C ASP A 29 25.44 -5.32 3.85
N ALA A 30 25.15 -4.14 3.30
CA ALA A 30 25.62 -3.77 1.98
C ALA A 30 27.16 -3.69 1.88
N THR A 31 27.71 -4.43 0.93
CA THR A 31 29.12 -4.32 0.53
C THR A 31 29.42 -2.95 -0.08
N SER A 32 30.70 -2.57 -0.11
CA SER A 32 31.12 -1.32 -0.76
C SER A 32 30.70 -1.27 -2.24
N ARG A 33 30.78 -2.39 -2.96
CA ARG A 33 30.41 -2.49 -4.38
C ARG A 33 28.92 -2.27 -4.62
N GLN A 34 28.06 -2.82 -3.75
CA GLN A 34 26.62 -2.57 -3.78
C GLN A 34 26.29 -1.12 -3.47
N ARG A 35 26.93 -0.51 -2.46
CA ARG A 35 26.70 0.89 -2.08
C ARG A 35 27.08 1.88 -3.17
N VAL A 36 28.23 1.70 -3.83
CA VAL A 36 28.66 2.60 -4.90
C VAL A 36 28.06 2.26 -6.27
N GLY A 37 27.25 1.19 -6.36
CA GLY A 37 26.54 0.80 -7.59
C GLY A 37 27.38 0.01 -8.60
N SER A 38 28.62 -0.37 -8.27
CA SER A 38 29.51 -1.10 -9.20
C SER A 38 28.91 -2.42 -9.69
N ASP A 39 28.22 -3.16 -8.81
CA ASP A 39 27.57 -4.43 -9.18
C ASP A 39 26.40 -4.20 -10.13
N ALA A 40 25.60 -3.16 -9.88
CA ALA A 40 24.50 -2.77 -10.77
C ALA A 40 25.02 -2.32 -12.15
N HIS A 41 26.09 -1.54 -12.19
CA HIS A 41 26.73 -1.13 -13.45
C HIS A 41 27.25 -2.34 -14.25
N ALA A 42 27.98 -3.25 -13.60
CA ALA A 42 28.51 -4.45 -14.25
C ALA A 42 27.38 -5.36 -14.78
N ALA A 43 26.30 -5.52 -14.02
CA ALA A 43 25.15 -6.31 -14.45
C ALA A 43 24.41 -5.66 -15.63
N LEU A 44 24.26 -4.33 -15.63
CA LEU A 44 23.69 -3.60 -16.78
C LEU A 44 24.59 -3.67 -18.02
N ASP A 45 25.91 -3.62 -17.86
CA ASP A 45 26.86 -3.83 -18.98
C ASP A 45 26.69 -5.23 -19.58
N ALA A 46 26.59 -6.26 -18.74
CA ALA A 46 26.36 -7.62 -19.18
C ALA A 46 25.01 -7.77 -19.91
N TRP A 47 23.97 -7.13 -19.40
CA TRP A 47 22.63 -7.13 -20.00
C TRP A 47 22.59 -6.40 -21.35
N GLU A 48 23.18 -5.21 -21.46
CA GLU A 48 23.23 -4.44 -22.72
C GLU A 48 24.02 -5.18 -23.81
N ASN A 49 25.07 -5.92 -23.41
CA ASN A 49 25.87 -6.78 -24.29
C ASN A 49 25.25 -8.18 -24.51
N ARG A 50 24.01 -8.40 -24.06
CA ARG A 50 23.24 -9.66 -24.22
C ARG A 50 23.86 -10.90 -23.56
N PHE A 51 24.77 -10.73 -22.60
CA PHE A 51 25.23 -11.82 -21.74
C PHE A 51 24.15 -12.24 -20.73
N LEU A 52 23.30 -11.30 -20.29
CA LEU A 52 22.09 -11.59 -19.51
C LEU A 52 20.86 -11.51 -20.41
N SER A 53 19.95 -12.46 -20.26
CA SER A 53 18.68 -12.50 -21.00
C SER A 53 17.59 -11.62 -20.39
N LEU A 54 17.65 -11.37 -19.08
CA LEU A 54 16.68 -10.58 -18.33
C LEU A 54 17.35 -9.37 -17.68
N PHE A 55 16.57 -8.30 -17.52
CA PHE A 55 17.02 -7.10 -16.83
C PHE A 55 17.54 -7.42 -15.41
N PRO A 56 18.70 -6.88 -14.98
CA PRO A 56 19.34 -7.21 -13.70
C PRO A 56 18.67 -6.51 -12.52
N TYR A 57 17.41 -6.88 -12.23
CA TYR A 57 16.66 -6.29 -11.12
C TYR A 57 17.35 -6.48 -9.78
N THR A 58 17.95 -7.65 -9.54
CA THR A 58 18.55 -7.97 -8.24
C THR A 58 19.62 -6.95 -7.87
N GLU A 59 20.60 -6.75 -8.73
CA GLU A 59 21.74 -5.86 -8.47
C GLU A 59 21.30 -4.40 -8.38
N VAL A 60 20.36 -3.98 -9.23
CA VAL A 60 19.85 -2.60 -9.22
C VAL A 60 19.01 -2.33 -7.97
N VAL A 61 18.07 -3.22 -7.65
CA VAL A 61 17.22 -3.10 -6.44
C VAL A 61 18.08 -3.14 -5.18
N THR A 62 19.06 -4.04 -5.10
CA THR A 62 20.00 -4.10 -3.97
C THR A 62 20.70 -2.77 -3.77
N HIS A 63 21.24 -2.14 -4.83
CA HIS A 63 21.85 -0.82 -4.70
C HIS A 63 20.87 0.19 -4.08
N PHE A 64 19.66 0.32 -4.62
CA PHE A 64 18.66 1.26 -4.11
C PHE A 64 18.23 0.96 -2.67
N GLN A 65 18.11 -0.31 -2.27
CA GLN A 65 17.78 -0.70 -0.90
C GLN A 65 18.94 -0.45 0.09
N SER A 66 20.18 -0.52 -0.40
CA SER A 66 21.38 -0.30 0.40
C SER A 66 21.68 1.18 0.69
N VAL A 67 21.33 2.09 -0.22
CA VAL A 67 21.65 3.53 -0.06
C VAL A 67 20.42 4.43 0.00
N GLY A 68 19.24 3.93 -0.35
CA GLY A 68 18.03 4.73 -0.56
C GLY A 68 18.13 5.55 -1.84
N ARG A 69 16.98 5.82 -2.49
CA ARG A 69 16.96 6.58 -3.75
C ARG A 69 17.64 7.95 -3.65
N ALA A 70 17.62 8.59 -2.47
CA ALA A 70 18.21 9.92 -2.28
C ALA A 70 19.74 9.94 -2.35
N GLN A 71 20.39 8.79 -2.16
CA GLN A 71 21.84 8.65 -2.23
C GLN A 71 22.27 7.66 -3.32
N ALA A 72 21.34 7.27 -4.21
CA ALA A 72 21.64 6.38 -5.33
C ALA A 72 22.65 7.02 -6.29
N ASP A 73 23.49 6.18 -6.91
CA ASP A 73 24.52 6.63 -7.85
C ASP A 73 23.88 7.42 -9.01
N PRO A 74 24.22 8.72 -9.17
CA PRO A 74 23.67 9.54 -10.25
C PRO A 74 23.97 9.00 -11.65
N ALA A 75 25.11 8.32 -11.84
CA ALA A 75 25.44 7.70 -13.13
C ALA A 75 24.50 6.52 -13.43
N LEU A 76 24.26 5.67 -12.44
CA LEU A 76 23.29 4.59 -12.53
C LEU A 76 21.87 5.12 -12.81
N VAL A 77 21.41 6.14 -12.07
CA VAL A 77 20.07 6.75 -12.27
C VAL A 77 19.92 7.32 -13.68
N ARG A 78 20.92 8.03 -14.20
CA ARG A 78 20.91 8.53 -15.59
C ARG A 78 20.86 7.40 -16.61
N ARG A 79 21.62 6.33 -16.37
CA ARG A 79 21.62 5.14 -17.24
C ARG A 79 20.26 4.45 -17.25
N LEU A 80 19.65 4.24 -16.09
CA LEU A 80 18.30 3.65 -15.99
C LEU A 80 17.25 4.54 -16.70
N SER A 81 17.40 5.86 -16.59
CA SER A 81 16.51 6.83 -17.23
C SER A 81 16.62 6.85 -18.75
N SER A 82 17.73 6.40 -19.33
CA SER A 82 17.92 6.33 -20.78
C SER A 82 17.43 5.00 -21.38
N ILE A 83 17.05 4.02 -20.55
CA ILE A 83 16.49 2.75 -21.03
C ILE A 83 15.12 3.02 -21.68
N PRO A 84 14.94 2.69 -22.97
CA PRO A 84 13.66 2.83 -23.63
C PRO A 84 12.59 1.96 -22.95
N ALA A 85 11.43 2.53 -22.66
CA ALA A 85 10.33 1.82 -22.01
C ALA A 85 9.84 0.58 -22.80
N ASN A 86 10.06 0.55 -24.11
CA ASN A 86 9.67 -0.56 -24.99
C ASN A 86 10.69 -1.71 -25.07
N ARG A 87 11.81 -1.64 -24.33
CA ARG A 87 12.97 -2.50 -24.62
C ARG A 87 12.83 -3.95 -24.16
N GLN A 88 11.99 -4.31 -23.17
CA GLN A 88 11.86 -5.72 -22.75
C GLN A 88 10.45 -6.19 -22.33
N ASP A 89 9.71 -5.46 -21.49
CA ASP A 89 8.32 -5.80 -21.15
C ASP A 89 7.59 -4.65 -20.43
N ALA A 90 6.27 -4.79 -20.25
CA ALA A 90 5.43 -3.80 -19.57
C ALA A 90 5.81 -3.58 -18.09
N PHE A 91 6.37 -4.59 -17.41
CA PHE A 91 6.78 -4.47 -16.02
C PHE A 91 7.99 -3.55 -15.89
N LEU A 92 9.01 -3.71 -16.72
CA LEU A 92 10.17 -2.82 -16.76
C LEU A 92 9.74 -1.37 -17.05
N ALA A 93 8.83 -1.17 -18.00
CA ALA A 93 8.28 0.15 -18.32
C ALA A 93 7.60 0.83 -17.12
N ALA A 94 6.83 0.07 -16.32
CA ALA A 94 6.18 0.57 -15.11
C ALA A 94 7.15 0.77 -13.94
N TRP A 95 8.23 -0.01 -13.88
CA TRP A 95 9.18 0.00 -12.78
C TRP A 95 10.25 1.09 -12.93
N LEU A 96 10.78 1.33 -14.13
CA LEU A 96 11.85 2.31 -14.38
C LEU A 96 11.57 3.72 -13.82
N PRO A 97 10.36 4.30 -13.94
CA PRO A 97 10.04 5.60 -13.36
C PRO A 97 10.32 5.70 -11.85
N MET A 98 10.22 4.59 -11.11
CA MET A 98 10.47 4.55 -9.66
C MET A 98 11.93 4.84 -9.29
N THR A 99 12.87 4.60 -10.22
CA THR A 99 14.32 4.77 -10.02
C THR A 99 14.77 6.23 -10.14
N ARG A 100 13.95 7.08 -10.76
CA ARG A 100 14.20 8.52 -10.98
C ARG A 100 13.17 9.42 -10.28
N ASP A 101 12.47 8.87 -9.30
CA ASP A 101 11.41 9.52 -8.55
C ASP A 101 11.87 10.83 -7.84
N GLN A 102 13.17 11.01 -7.61
CA GLN A 102 13.79 12.18 -6.96
C GLN A 102 13.33 13.53 -7.54
N GLU A 103 13.19 13.64 -8.86
CA GLU A 103 13.02 14.91 -9.57
C GLU A 103 11.58 15.19 -10.00
N THR A 104 10.86 14.14 -10.43
CA THR A 104 9.51 14.25 -11.03
C THR A 104 8.52 13.27 -10.43
N GLY A 105 8.90 12.58 -9.36
CA GLY A 105 8.14 11.49 -8.78
C GLY A 105 6.95 11.95 -7.93
N GLY A 106 5.92 11.10 -7.89
CA GLY A 106 4.72 11.31 -7.10
C GLY A 106 4.41 10.11 -6.23
N TYR A 107 3.24 10.10 -5.62
CA TYR A 107 2.77 9.02 -4.76
C TYR A 107 2.89 7.61 -5.37
N VAL A 108 2.55 7.47 -6.66
CA VAL A 108 2.56 6.18 -7.38
C VAL A 108 3.96 5.59 -7.50
N THR A 109 4.95 6.39 -7.89
CA THR A 109 6.35 5.98 -8.06
C THR A 109 7.07 5.86 -6.72
N TYR A 110 6.67 6.67 -5.73
CA TYR A 110 7.16 6.56 -4.36
C TYR A 110 6.83 5.19 -3.74
N ALA A 111 5.54 4.80 -3.79
CA ALA A 111 5.05 3.55 -3.19
C ALA A 111 5.17 2.33 -4.11
N GLY A 112 5.62 2.50 -5.36
CA GLY A 112 5.81 1.40 -6.30
C GLY A 112 4.49 0.73 -6.73
N LEU A 113 3.45 1.52 -6.96
CA LEU A 113 2.09 1.00 -7.21
C LEU A 113 1.91 0.47 -8.64
N ARG A 114 2.52 1.12 -9.64
CA ARG A 114 2.33 0.75 -11.06
C ARG A 114 2.69 -0.72 -11.37
N PRO A 115 3.83 -1.26 -10.89
CA PRO A 115 4.14 -2.68 -11.07
C PRO A 115 3.12 -3.64 -10.43
N HIS A 116 2.48 -3.23 -9.34
CA HIS A 116 1.43 -4.01 -8.69
C HIS A 116 0.15 -3.99 -9.51
N LEU A 117 -0.28 -2.82 -9.99
CA LEU A 117 -1.46 -2.69 -10.84
C LEU A 117 -1.33 -3.53 -12.12
N LEU A 118 -0.15 -3.55 -12.75
CA LEU A 118 0.10 -4.43 -13.91
C LEU A 118 0.07 -5.92 -13.54
N ALA A 119 0.71 -6.31 -12.43
CA ALA A 119 0.77 -7.71 -12.02
C ALA A 119 -0.62 -8.28 -11.67
N THR A 120 -1.52 -7.44 -11.13
CA THR A 120 -2.89 -7.84 -10.79
C THR A 120 -3.86 -7.71 -11.97
N GLY A 121 -3.57 -6.83 -12.94
CA GLY A 121 -4.51 -6.43 -13.99
C GLY A 121 -5.46 -5.29 -13.57
N ALA A 122 -5.08 -4.54 -12.52
CA ALA A 122 -5.78 -3.35 -12.03
C ALA A 122 -5.40 -2.07 -12.81
N ASP A 123 -4.60 -2.19 -13.87
CA ASP A 123 -4.13 -1.07 -14.68
C ASP A 123 -5.21 -0.44 -15.57
N HIS A 124 -6.37 -1.09 -15.73
CA HIS A 124 -7.58 -0.52 -16.35
C HIS A 124 -7.98 0.82 -15.75
N GLY A 125 -7.59 1.05 -14.50
CA GLY A 125 -7.70 2.36 -13.93
C GLY A 125 -6.84 3.37 -14.69
N GLU A 126 -5.54 3.14 -14.80
CA GLU A 126 -4.55 4.10 -15.33
C GLU A 126 -4.76 4.52 -16.77
N ASP A 127 -5.38 3.68 -17.59
CA ASP A 127 -5.72 4.01 -18.96
C ASP A 127 -7.17 4.51 -19.04
N VAL A 128 -7.37 5.75 -19.54
CA VAL A 128 -8.70 6.39 -19.63
C VAL A 128 -9.60 5.64 -20.62
N ASP A 129 -9.00 4.91 -21.57
CA ASP A 129 -9.71 4.16 -22.60
C ASP A 129 -9.93 2.68 -22.24
N ALA A 130 -9.36 2.18 -21.12
CA ALA A 130 -9.52 0.80 -20.72
C ALA A 130 -10.89 0.55 -20.08
N ALA A 131 -11.67 -0.35 -20.69
CA ALA A 131 -12.93 -0.78 -20.11
C ALA A 131 -12.70 -1.45 -18.74
N PRO A 132 -13.51 -1.12 -17.71
CA PRO A 132 -13.43 -1.81 -16.43
C PRO A 132 -13.68 -3.32 -16.63
N PRO A 133 -13.05 -4.19 -15.82
CA PRO A 133 -13.26 -5.62 -15.94
C PRO A 133 -14.73 -5.98 -15.69
N HIS A 134 -15.26 -6.97 -16.41
CA HIS A 134 -16.61 -7.52 -16.23
C HIS A 134 -16.56 -9.05 -16.06
N GLY A 135 -17.57 -9.63 -15.41
CA GLY A 135 -17.71 -11.09 -15.23
C GLY A 135 -16.44 -11.76 -14.69
N GLY A 136 -15.95 -12.80 -15.36
CA GLY A 136 -14.75 -13.55 -14.97
C GLY A 136 -13.44 -12.73 -14.96
N GLY A 137 -13.42 -11.52 -15.53
CA GLY A 137 -12.32 -10.56 -15.35
C GLY A 137 -12.26 -10.02 -13.92
N ARG A 138 -13.41 -9.70 -13.32
CA ARG A 138 -13.51 -9.17 -11.95
C ARG A 138 -13.03 -10.17 -10.92
N ASN A 139 -13.46 -11.42 -11.04
CA ASN A 139 -13.06 -12.49 -10.12
C ASN A 139 -11.54 -12.72 -10.14
N ARG A 140 -10.93 -12.75 -11.33
CA ARG A 140 -9.46 -12.89 -11.45
C ARG A 140 -8.71 -11.72 -10.84
N LEU A 141 -9.22 -10.50 -11.02
CA LEU A 141 -8.63 -9.31 -10.42
C LEU A 141 -8.72 -9.34 -8.89
N ARG A 142 -9.90 -9.69 -8.33
CA ARG A 142 -10.09 -9.84 -6.88
C ARG A 142 -9.10 -10.82 -6.26
N SER A 143 -8.99 -12.04 -6.82
CA SER A 143 -8.07 -13.05 -6.32
C SER A 143 -6.61 -12.58 -6.37
N ARG A 144 -6.21 -11.86 -7.43
CA ARG A 144 -4.84 -11.32 -7.55
C ARG A 144 -4.55 -10.17 -6.60
N LEU A 145 -5.53 -9.31 -6.30
CA LEU A 145 -5.40 -8.25 -5.29
C LEU A 145 -5.26 -8.84 -3.89
N ASP A 146 -5.97 -9.94 -3.61
CA ASP A 146 -5.87 -10.66 -2.34
C ASP A 146 -4.54 -11.39 -2.20
N GLU A 147 -4.09 -12.04 -3.27
CA GLU A 147 -2.75 -12.64 -3.34
C GLU A 147 -1.65 -11.59 -3.17
N LEU A 148 -1.76 -10.42 -3.81
CA LEU A 148 -0.84 -9.30 -3.62
C LEU A 148 -0.81 -8.82 -2.17
N THR A 149 -1.98 -8.68 -1.55
CA THR A 149 -2.11 -8.26 -0.15
C THR A 149 -1.39 -9.24 0.77
N VAL A 150 -1.60 -10.54 0.57
CA VAL A 150 -0.92 -11.61 1.31
C VAL A 150 0.58 -11.60 1.06
N ALA A 151 1.04 -11.43 -0.18
CA ALA A 151 2.46 -11.32 -0.53
C ALA A 151 3.15 -10.14 0.17
N VAL A 152 2.49 -8.96 0.17
CA VAL A 152 2.99 -7.75 0.84
C VAL A 152 3.06 -7.96 2.37
N LEU A 153 2.05 -8.58 2.96
CA LEU A 153 2.06 -8.91 4.40
C LEU A 153 3.14 -9.92 4.75
N GLY A 154 3.37 -10.93 3.91
CA GLY A 154 4.47 -11.90 4.07
C GLY A 154 5.84 -11.23 4.02
N ASP A 155 6.07 -10.37 3.04
CA ASP A 155 7.34 -9.62 2.92
C ASP A 155 7.57 -8.66 4.10
N LEU A 156 6.53 -7.96 4.55
CA LEU A 156 6.61 -7.12 5.72
C LEU A 156 6.88 -7.94 6.99
N LEU A 157 6.20 -9.08 7.16
CA LEU A 157 6.39 -9.96 8.31
C LEU A 157 7.82 -10.50 8.37
N ARG A 158 8.38 -10.92 7.22
CA ARG A 158 9.79 -11.32 7.10
C ARG A 158 10.73 -10.21 7.57
N THR A 159 10.48 -8.98 7.11
CA THR A 159 11.29 -7.81 7.43
C THR A 159 11.26 -7.46 8.92
N GLU A 160 10.08 -7.48 9.54
CA GLU A 160 9.95 -7.18 10.97
C GLU A 160 10.44 -8.32 11.88
N ALA A 161 10.33 -9.58 11.43
CA ALA A 161 10.91 -10.72 12.15
C ALA A 161 12.44 -10.66 12.14
N ALA A 162 13.07 -10.30 11.02
CA ALA A 162 14.51 -10.09 10.93
C ALA A 162 14.96 -8.97 11.88
N ALA A 163 14.26 -7.82 11.87
CA ALA A 163 14.56 -6.71 12.77
C ALA A 163 14.46 -7.08 14.26
N ALA A 164 13.57 -7.99 14.64
CA ALA A 164 13.47 -8.49 16.01
C ALA A 164 14.70 -9.29 16.48
N ARG A 165 15.42 -9.93 15.56
CA ARG A 165 16.66 -10.66 15.88
C ARG A 165 17.89 -9.77 15.92
N LEU A 166 17.86 -8.62 15.26
CA LEU A 166 18.98 -7.68 15.18
C LEU A 166 19.17 -6.80 16.43
N GLY A 167 18.42 -7.06 17.52
CA GLY A 167 18.63 -6.41 18.82
C GLY A 167 18.05 -4.99 18.94
N ALA A 168 17.13 -4.59 18.05
CA ALA A 168 16.45 -3.29 18.13
C ALA A 168 15.61 -3.13 19.42
N PRO A 169 15.31 -1.90 19.88
CA PRO A 169 14.69 -1.64 21.19
C PRO A 169 13.43 -2.48 21.45
N VAL A 170 13.54 -3.37 22.44
CA VAL A 170 12.58 -4.47 22.68
C VAL A 170 11.11 -4.02 22.70
N PRO A 171 10.70 -2.90 23.36
CA PRO A 171 9.29 -2.53 23.40
C PRO A 171 8.69 -2.10 22.06
N ALA A 172 9.44 -1.34 21.26
CA ALA A 172 8.95 -0.80 19.98
C ALA A 172 8.87 -1.90 18.92
N VAL A 173 9.93 -2.71 18.82
CA VAL A 173 10.01 -3.85 17.89
C VAL A 173 8.96 -4.90 18.24
N ARG A 174 8.77 -5.18 19.54
CA ARG A 174 7.67 -6.04 20.02
C ARG A 174 6.33 -5.58 19.49
N THR A 175 6.05 -4.29 19.62
CA THR A 175 4.77 -3.71 19.23
C THR A 175 4.55 -3.85 17.72
N ARG A 176 5.57 -3.53 16.90
CA ARG A 176 5.47 -3.62 15.43
C ARG A 176 5.39 -5.06 14.92
N LEU A 177 6.22 -5.97 15.44
CA LEU A 177 6.18 -7.38 15.05
C LEU A 177 4.81 -7.99 15.40
N ARG A 178 4.28 -7.72 16.60
CA ARG A 178 2.94 -8.19 16.99
C ARG A 178 1.83 -7.61 16.11
N ALA A 179 1.92 -6.33 15.74
CA ALA A 179 0.95 -5.71 14.84
C ALA A 179 0.98 -6.35 13.43
N THR A 180 2.17 -6.60 12.90
CA THR A 180 2.36 -7.23 11.58
C THR A 180 1.91 -8.68 11.57
N ALA A 181 2.32 -9.46 12.58
CA ALA A 181 1.88 -10.84 12.77
C ALA A 181 0.35 -10.95 12.90
N ARG A 182 -0.28 -10.00 13.60
CA ARG A 182 -1.75 -9.96 13.72
C ARG A 182 -2.42 -9.70 12.38
N LEU A 183 -1.85 -8.88 11.51
CA LEU A 183 -2.37 -8.67 10.16
C LEU A 183 -2.30 -9.94 9.32
N LEU A 184 -1.22 -10.72 9.43
CA LEU A 184 -1.15 -12.01 8.75
C LEU A 184 -2.22 -12.99 9.25
N VAL A 185 -2.47 -13.05 10.56
CA VAL A 185 -3.55 -13.89 11.12
C VAL A 185 -4.93 -13.43 10.65
N LEU A 186 -5.14 -12.12 10.45
CA LEU A 186 -6.38 -11.55 9.92
C LEU A 186 -6.44 -11.55 8.39
N SER A 187 -5.47 -12.17 7.70
CA SER A 187 -5.43 -12.16 6.22
C SER A 187 -6.64 -12.85 5.59
N GLY A 188 -7.25 -13.84 6.24
CA GLY A 188 -8.50 -14.46 5.76
C GLY A 188 -9.70 -13.51 5.76
N GLU A 189 -9.72 -12.50 6.63
CA GLU A 189 -10.75 -11.44 6.64
C GLU A 189 -10.40 -10.33 5.64
N LEU A 190 -9.12 -9.98 5.52
CA LEU A 190 -8.65 -8.91 4.64
C LEU A 190 -8.62 -9.31 3.15
N ALA A 191 -8.26 -10.57 2.88
CA ALA A 191 -7.98 -11.16 1.58
C ALA A 191 -8.65 -12.55 1.38
N PRO A 192 -9.97 -12.69 1.57
CA PRO A 192 -10.69 -13.96 1.52
C PRO A 192 -10.63 -14.71 0.17
N ASP A 193 -10.33 -14.04 -0.95
CA ASP A 193 -10.20 -14.68 -2.27
C ASP A 193 -8.79 -15.29 -2.49
N TYR A 194 -7.90 -15.18 -1.50
CA TYR A 194 -6.62 -15.90 -1.42
C TYR A 194 -6.36 -16.39 0.02
N PRO A 195 -7.15 -17.36 0.52
CA PRO A 195 -7.03 -17.79 1.91
C PRO A 195 -5.74 -18.56 2.13
N LEU A 196 -5.01 -18.19 3.18
CA LEU A 196 -3.90 -18.99 3.69
C LEU A 196 -4.42 -20.21 4.44
N ASP A 197 -3.70 -21.33 4.36
CA ASP A 197 -3.97 -22.48 5.22
C ASP A 197 -3.84 -22.04 6.69
N PRO A 198 -4.88 -22.25 7.53
CA PRO A 198 -4.81 -21.97 8.97
C PRO A 198 -3.59 -22.60 9.64
N SER A 199 -3.12 -23.77 9.19
CA SER A 199 -1.90 -24.42 9.70
C SER A 199 -0.64 -23.56 9.49
N GLY A 200 -0.57 -22.82 8.38
CA GLY A 200 0.53 -21.92 8.04
C GLY A 200 0.60 -20.65 8.91
N THR A 201 -0.50 -20.29 9.58
CA THR A 201 -0.56 -19.13 10.50
C THR A 201 -0.79 -19.53 11.96
N ALA A 202 -1.04 -20.82 12.25
CA ALA A 202 -1.35 -21.34 13.58
C ALA A 202 -0.22 -21.06 14.59
N ASP A 203 1.04 -21.29 14.19
CA ASP A 203 2.21 -21.01 15.02
C ASP A 203 2.29 -19.52 15.40
N VAL A 204 2.00 -18.63 14.44
CA VAL A 204 1.99 -17.18 14.66
C VAL A 204 0.87 -16.79 15.61
N ALA A 205 -0.35 -17.33 15.40
CA ALA A 205 -1.49 -17.09 16.28
C ALA A 205 -1.22 -17.58 17.72
N ALA A 206 -0.63 -18.78 17.86
CA ALA A 206 -0.25 -19.35 19.14
C ALA A 206 0.84 -18.51 19.83
N ALA A 207 1.84 -18.03 19.10
CA ALA A 207 2.87 -17.15 19.64
C ALA A 207 2.30 -15.79 20.07
N LEU A 208 1.37 -15.21 19.29
CA LEU A 208 0.69 -13.95 19.64
C LEU A 208 -0.14 -14.04 20.92
N ALA A 209 -0.76 -15.19 21.17
CA ALA A 209 -1.59 -15.44 22.35
C ALA A 209 -0.77 -15.53 23.65
N ARG A 210 0.54 -15.78 23.57
CA ARG A 210 1.43 -15.79 24.74
C ARG A 210 1.62 -14.38 25.27
N THR A 211 1.59 -14.25 26.60
CA THR A 211 1.81 -13.00 27.35
C THR A 211 3.26 -12.82 27.80
N GLN A 212 4.16 -13.74 27.43
CA GLN A 212 5.56 -13.76 27.85
C GLN A 212 6.39 -12.63 27.22
N ASP A 213 7.47 -12.25 27.90
CA ASP A 213 8.36 -11.16 27.47
C ASP A 213 9.26 -11.49 26.26
N SER A 214 9.55 -12.79 26.02
CA SER A 214 10.45 -13.17 24.92
C SER A 214 9.80 -12.96 23.55
N LEU A 215 10.52 -12.26 22.67
CA LEU A 215 10.13 -12.07 21.28
C LEU A 215 10.52 -13.23 20.36
N GLU A 216 11.49 -14.05 20.77
CA GLU A 216 12.07 -15.09 19.91
C GLU A 216 11.02 -16.04 19.34
N PRO A 217 10.06 -16.59 20.13
CA PRO A 217 9.07 -17.51 19.58
C PRO A 217 8.17 -16.87 18.52
N LEU A 218 7.85 -15.58 18.68
CA LEU A 218 7.05 -14.84 17.71
C LEU A 218 7.87 -14.53 16.46
N ALA A 219 9.13 -14.15 16.60
CA ALA A 219 10.03 -13.88 15.47
C ALA A 219 10.26 -15.14 14.63
N GLU A 220 10.57 -16.27 15.25
CA GLU A 220 10.74 -17.56 14.58
C GLU A 220 9.46 -18.03 13.85
N ALA A 221 8.31 -17.96 14.52
CA ALA A 221 7.03 -18.32 13.91
C ALA A 221 6.71 -17.40 12.72
N SER A 222 6.98 -16.10 12.87
CA SER A 222 6.75 -15.08 11.85
C SER A 222 7.63 -15.28 10.62
N GLU A 223 8.90 -15.62 10.80
CA GLU A 223 9.82 -15.92 9.70
C GLU A 223 9.39 -17.17 8.93
N ARG A 224 9.03 -18.26 9.64
CA ARG A 224 8.54 -19.49 8.99
C ARG A 224 7.27 -19.20 8.19
N ALA A 225 6.30 -18.51 8.79
CA ALA A 225 5.06 -18.15 8.11
C ALA A 225 5.31 -17.26 6.89
N ALA A 226 6.17 -16.25 7.02
CA ALA A 226 6.52 -15.36 5.92
C ALA A 226 7.20 -16.11 4.76
N LYS A 227 8.11 -17.05 5.07
CA LYS A 227 8.72 -17.92 4.07
C LYS A 227 7.66 -18.74 3.33
N THR A 228 6.80 -19.43 4.06
CA THR A 228 5.71 -20.23 3.47
C THR A 228 4.82 -19.37 2.56
N VAL A 229 4.42 -18.19 3.02
CA VAL A 229 3.60 -17.26 2.23
C VAL A 229 4.28 -16.88 0.93
N LEU A 230 5.56 -16.49 0.98
CA LEU A 230 6.31 -16.06 -0.20
C LEU A 230 6.61 -17.21 -1.18
N GLU A 231 6.61 -18.46 -0.71
CA GLU A 231 6.70 -19.67 -1.55
C GLU A 231 5.35 -20.07 -2.17
N LEU A 232 4.22 -19.71 -1.55
CA LEU A 232 2.87 -20.01 -2.03
C LEU A 232 2.38 -19.04 -3.11
N VAL A 233 2.70 -17.75 -2.97
CA VAL A 233 2.28 -16.74 -3.95
C VAL A 233 2.95 -16.95 -5.29
N SER A 234 2.26 -16.57 -6.37
CA SER A 234 2.74 -16.73 -7.73
C SER A 234 4.09 -16.01 -7.93
N PRO A 235 4.97 -16.56 -8.78
CA PRO A 235 6.25 -15.93 -9.07
C PRO A 235 6.12 -14.48 -9.56
N LEU A 236 5.05 -14.17 -10.30
CA LEU A 236 4.76 -12.83 -10.78
C LEU A 236 4.57 -11.83 -9.62
N LEU A 237 3.72 -12.17 -8.64
CA LEU A 237 3.44 -11.28 -7.52
C LEU A 237 4.56 -11.25 -6.50
N ALA A 238 5.22 -12.38 -6.22
CA ALA A 238 6.45 -12.41 -5.41
C ALA A 238 7.51 -11.45 -5.97
N GLN A 239 7.76 -11.51 -7.28
CA GLN A 239 8.72 -10.63 -7.95
C GLN A 239 8.25 -9.16 -7.96
N SER A 240 6.96 -8.91 -8.17
CA SER A 240 6.38 -7.57 -8.12
C SER A 240 6.61 -6.93 -6.74
N VAL A 241 6.30 -7.65 -5.65
CA VAL A 241 6.54 -7.21 -4.26
C VAL A 241 8.02 -6.98 -4.01
N ALA A 242 8.90 -7.93 -4.33
CA ALA A 242 10.33 -7.80 -4.08
C ALA A 242 10.95 -6.60 -4.82
N ARG A 243 10.56 -6.38 -6.08
CA ARG A 243 11.13 -5.33 -6.93
C ARG A 243 10.53 -3.95 -6.69
N SER A 244 9.32 -3.85 -6.13
CA SER A 244 8.66 -2.55 -5.89
C SER A 244 9.19 -1.77 -4.67
N LEU A 245 10.01 -2.41 -3.82
CA LEU A 245 10.54 -1.78 -2.61
C LEU A 245 11.84 -1.02 -2.91
N LEU A 246 11.69 0.25 -3.29
CA LEU A 246 12.79 1.19 -3.47
C LEU A 246 12.63 2.34 -2.46
N PRO A 247 13.10 2.23 -1.21
CA PRO A 247 12.96 3.31 -0.23
C PRO A 247 13.74 4.56 -0.68
N VAL A 248 13.25 5.76 -0.31
CA VAL A 248 13.96 7.03 -0.59
C VAL A 248 15.13 7.21 0.38
N THR A 249 14.93 6.79 1.62
CA THR A 249 15.91 6.83 2.71
C THR A 249 16.52 5.45 2.95
N ARG A 250 17.39 5.37 3.95
CA ARG A 250 17.99 4.13 4.46
C ARG A 250 17.29 3.59 5.71
N LEU A 251 16.16 4.18 6.10
CA LEU A 251 15.51 3.88 7.36
C LEU A 251 14.63 2.63 7.26
N HIS A 252 14.70 1.77 8.27
CA HIS A 252 13.85 0.58 8.38
C HIS A 252 12.36 0.93 8.35
N ASP A 253 11.97 2.01 9.02
CA ASP A 253 10.58 2.44 9.14
C ASP A 253 9.91 2.80 7.81
N GLU A 254 10.70 3.18 6.79
CA GLU A 254 10.16 3.49 5.47
C GLU A 254 9.65 2.24 4.75
N ILE A 255 10.25 1.08 5.02
CA ILE A 255 9.80 -0.20 4.45
C ILE A 255 8.37 -0.50 4.91
N MET A 256 8.13 -0.46 6.23
CA MET A 256 6.79 -0.64 6.80
C MET A 256 5.81 0.38 6.24
N PHE A 257 6.23 1.63 6.06
CA PHE A 257 5.38 2.68 5.51
C PHE A 257 4.95 2.41 4.07
N ILE A 258 5.90 2.05 3.19
CA ILE A 258 5.62 1.70 1.79
C ILE A 258 4.73 0.46 1.70
N ARG A 259 5.03 -0.60 2.46
CA ARG A 259 4.20 -1.82 2.46
C ARG A 259 2.79 -1.55 2.97
N SER A 260 2.63 -0.71 3.99
CA SER A 260 1.31 -0.30 4.46
C SER A 260 0.51 0.42 3.38
N ILE A 261 1.14 1.34 2.64
CA ILE A 261 0.50 2.02 1.49
C ILE A 261 0.05 1.01 0.45
N GLN A 262 0.88 0.03 0.09
CA GLN A 262 0.55 -0.99 -0.90
C GLN A 262 -0.67 -1.84 -0.47
N VAL A 263 -0.80 -2.17 0.82
CA VAL A 263 -1.99 -2.86 1.35
C VAL A 263 -3.23 -1.97 1.28
N PHE A 264 -3.13 -0.68 1.64
CA PHE A 264 -4.26 0.24 1.52
C PHE A 264 -4.72 0.40 0.08
N GLU A 265 -3.80 0.52 -0.88
CA GLU A 265 -4.13 0.66 -2.30
C GLU A 265 -4.78 -0.62 -2.86
N ALA A 266 -4.31 -1.81 -2.47
CA ALA A 266 -4.98 -3.05 -2.83
C ALA A 266 -6.42 -3.11 -2.26
N LEU A 267 -6.62 -2.68 -1.02
CA LEU A 267 -7.96 -2.57 -0.41
C LEU A 267 -8.83 -1.53 -1.12
N TYR A 268 -8.26 -0.41 -1.57
CA TYR A 268 -9.00 0.60 -2.36
C TYR A 268 -9.44 0.02 -3.70
N GLU A 269 -8.60 -0.73 -4.41
CA GLU A 269 -9.03 -1.42 -5.62
C GLU A 269 -10.17 -2.42 -5.36
N GLN A 270 -10.12 -3.19 -4.26
CA GLN A 270 -11.21 -4.07 -3.86
C GLN A 270 -12.53 -3.30 -3.60
N ILE A 271 -12.47 -2.16 -2.92
CA ILE A 271 -13.64 -1.31 -2.67
C ILE A 271 -14.19 -0.73 -3.98
N GLY A 272 -13.31 -0.26 -4.88
CA GLY A 272 -13.70 0.27 -6.18
C GLY A 272 -14.43 -0.76 -7.05
N LEU A 273 -13.96 -2.01 -7.04
CA LEU A 273 -14.61 -3.12 -7.74
C LEU A 273 -16.00 -3.42 -7.17
N ALA A 274 -16.13 -3.52 -5.85
CA ALA A 274 -17.41 -3.77 -5.20
C ALA A 274 -18.42 -2.65 -5.42
N VAL A 275 -18.00 -1.39 -5.39
CA VAL A 275 -18.87 -0.24 -5.68
C VAL A 275 -19.36 -0.29 -7.13
N THR A 276 -18.47 -0.59 -8.07
CA THR A 276 -18.80 -0.72 -9.50
C THR A 276 -19.77 -1.88 -9.73
N GLU A 277 -19.51 -3.04 -9.13
CA GLU A 277 -20.39 -4.21 -9.21
C GLU A 277 -21.76 -3.96 -8.60
N SER A 278 -21.81 -3.31 -7.43
CA SER A 278 -23.06 -2.96 -6.77
C SER A 278 -23.89 -2.03 -7.67
N ARG A 279 -23.25 -1.02 -8.26
CA ARG A 279 -23.90 -0.09 -9.18
C ARG A 279 -24.43 -0.78 -10.43
N ASP A 280 -23.64 -1.65 -11.05
CA ASP A 280 -24.07 -2.40 -12.24
C ASP A 280 -25.22 -3.36 -11.93
N ALA A 281 -25.15 -4.08 -10.82
CA ALA A 281 -26.25 -4.94 -10.36
C ALA A 281 -27.54 -4.17 -10.11
N LEU A 282 -27.45 -2.95 -9.56
CA LEU A 282 -28.61 -2.09 -9.37
C LEU A 282 -29.25 -1.63 -10.68
N LEU A 283 -28.44 -1.29 -11.69
CA LEU A 283 -28.94 -0.91 -13.01
C LEU A 283 -29.69 -2.06 -13.68
N ASP A 284 -29.30 -3.30 -13.40
CA ASP A 284 -29.99 -4.52 -13.84
C ASP A 284 -31.17 -4.92 -12.93
N GLY A 285 -31.47 -4.15 -11.88
CA GLY A 285 -32.55 -4.45 -10.93
C GLY A 285 -32.26 -5.58 -9.93
N ARG A 286 -31.00 -6.01 -9.80
CA ARG A 286 -30.56 -7.13 -8.95
C ARG A 286 -30.12 -6.62 -7.57
N LEU A 287 -31.11 -6.29 -6.72
CA LEU A 287 -30.90 -5.67 -5.40
C LEU A 287 -30.03 -6.52 -4.45
N ASP A 288 -30.25 -7.82 -4.40
CA ASP A 288 -29.51 -8.71 -3.49
C ASP A 288 -28.03 -8.83 -3.87
N GLU A 289 -27.74 -9.00 -5.16
CA GLU A 289 -26.35 -9.04 -5.65
C GLU A 289 -25.64 -7.70 -5.43
N ALA A 290 -26.35 -6.59 -5.56
CA ALA A 290 -25.80 -5.29 -5.24
C ALA A 290 -25.43 -5.15 -3.75
N ALA A 291 -26.24 -5.73 -2.86
CA ALA A 291 -25.95 -5.76 -1.43
C ALA A 291 -24.80 -6.73 -1.11
N ASP A 292 -24.75 -7.90 -1.74
CA ASP A 292 -23.67 -8.89 -1.58
C ASP A 292 -22.30 -8.31 -1.94
N ALA A 293 -22.22 -7.59 -3.07
CA ALA A 293 -20.99 -6.94 -3.51
C ALA A 293 -20.42 -5.98 -2.45
N LEU A 294 -21.28 -5.16 -1.82
CA LEU A 294 -20.87 -4.23 -0.77
C LEU A 294 -20.55 -4.95 0.55
N ALA A 295 -21.29 -6.01 0.89
CA ALA A 295 -21.06 -6.77 2.11
C ALA A 295 -19.61 -7.30 2.15
N THR A 296 -19.14 -7.89 1.05
CA THR A 296 -17.77 -8.41 0.92
C THR A 296 -16.70 -7.39 1.29
N VAL A 297 -16.87 -6.11 0.93
CA VAL A 297 -15.87 -5.08 1.24
C VAL A 297 -16.05 -4.48 2.63
N THR A 298 -17.27 -4.38 3.14
CA THR A 298 -17.49 -3.93 4.52
C THR A 298 -16.91 -4.91 5.55
N ASP A 299 -16.94 -6.21 5.28
CA ASP A 299 -16.34 -7.24 6.12
C ASP A 299 -14.80 -7.10 6.14
N ARG A 300 -14.17 -6.91 4.98
CA ARG A 300 -12.72 -6.63 4.88
C ARG A 300 -12.30 -5.39 5.66
N MET A 301 -13.13 -4.35 5.65
CA MET A 301 -12.86 -3.09 6.35
C MET A 301 -12.86 -3.23 7.88
N THR A 302 -13.33 -4.35 8.45
CA THR A 302 -13.21 -4.63 9.90
C THR A 302 -11.75 -4.78 10.34
N VAL A 303 -10.82 -5.05 9.42
CA VAL A 303 -9.37 -5.17 9.67
C VAL A 303 -8.67 -3.81 9.74
N LEU A 304 -9.30 -2.71 9.30
CA LEU A 304 -8.72 -1.35 9.30
C LEU A 304 -8.08 -0.94 10.64
N PRO A 305 -8.67 -1.20 11.82
CA PRO A 305 -8.03 -0.89 13.09
C PRO A 305 -6.67 -1.58 13.28
N ALA A 306 -6.46 -2.78 12.73
CA ALA A 306 -5.18 -3.48 12.77
C ALA A 306 -4.14 -2.79 11.87
N LEU A 307 -4.52 -2.36 10.67
CA LEU A 307 -3.64 -1.62 9.75
C LEU A 307 -3.20 -0.28 10.37
N PHE A 308 -4.12 0.46 10.98
CA PHE A 308 -3.79 1.71 11.65
C PHE A 308 -2.97 1.51 12.92
N ARG A 309 -3.15 0.40 13.65
CA ARG A 309 -2.25 0.03 14.77
C ARG A 309 -0.82 -0.17 14.27
N LEU A 310 -0.61 -0.88 13.16
CA LEU A 310 0.71 -1.04 12.55
C LEU A 310 1.34 0.33 12.23
N LEU A 311 0.62 1.19 11.50
CA LEU A 311 1.11 2.54 11.17
C LEU A 311 1.49 3.36 12.41
N SER A 312 0.72 3.22 13.50
CA SER A 312 0.99 3.95 14.75
C SER A 312 2.26 3.51 15.48
N THR A 313 2.91 2.43 15.04
CA THR A 313 4.20 1.98 15.59
C THR A 313 5.41 2.74 15.02
N MET A 314 5.20 3.67 14.10
CA MET A 314 6.28 4.47 13.53
C MET A 314 6.82 5.51 14.53
N PRO A 315 8.15 5.53 14.79
CA PRO A 315 8.76 6.62 15.55
C PRO A 315 8.55 7.97 14.85
N VAL A 316 8.25 9.00 15.64
CA VAL A 316 8.01 10.37 15.13
C VAL A 316 9.27 10.92 14.43
N GLU A 317 10.45 10.66 14.99
CA GLU A 317 11.74 11.08 14.40
C GLU A 317 12.00 10.41 13.03
N SER A 318 11.72 9.11 12.90
CA SER A 318 11.82 8.40 11.62
C SER A 318 10.86 8.99 10.59
N PHE A 319 9.60 9.23 10.98
CA PHE A 319 8.64 9.86 10.06
C PHE A 319 9.06 11.27 9.65
N ALA A 320 9.60 12.08 10.57
CA ALA A 320 10.06 13.42 10.26
C ALA A 320 11.15 13.41 9.17
N VAL A 321 12.09 12.47 9.25
CA VAL A 321 13.11 12.26 8.21
C VAL A 321 12.47 11.83 6.90
N ILE A 322 11.67 10.75 6.90
CA ILE A 322 11.00 10.23 5.69
C ILE A 322 10.18 11.33 5.01
N ARG A 323 9.42 12.10 5.80
CA ARG A 323 8.61 13.23 5.34
C ARG A 323 9.47 14.31 4.66
N GLY A 324 10.64 14.61 5.21
CA GLY A 324 11.58 15.59 4.63
C GLY A 324 12.08 15.18 3.24
N TYR A 325 12.26 13.89 3.00
CA TYR A 325 12.68 13.33 1.70
C TYR A 325 11.53 13.12 0.71
N THR A 326 10.28 13.10 1.18
CA THR A 326 9.10 12.73 0.37
C THR A 326 8.16 13.89 0.06
N SER A 327 8.65 15.14 0.16
CA SER A 327 7.90 16.32 -0.27
C SER A 327 7.36 16.16 -1.70
N GLY A 328 6.13 16.59 -1.95
CA GLY A 328 5.42 16.43 -3.23
C GLY A 328 4.78 15.05 -3.47
N ARG A 329 5.06 14.05 -2.62
CA ARG A 329 4.45 12.72 -2.67
C ARG A 329 3.42 12.61 -1.56
N SER A 330 2.15 12.44 -1.92
CA SER A 330 1.08 12.45 -0.93
C SER A 330 -0.09 11.58 -1.35
N ALA A 331 -0.71 10.95 -0.36
CA ALA A 331 -1.89 10.10 -0.55
C ALA A 331 -3.07 10.81 -1.22
N VAL A 332 -3.11 12.16 -1.25
CA VAL A 332 -4.11 12.91 -2.03
C VAL A 332 -4.02 12.64 -3.54
N GLN A 333 -2.86 12.15 -4.00
CA GLN A 333 -2.64 11.75 -5.39
C GLN A 333 -3.17 10.35 -5.68
N SER A 334 -3.56 9.55 -4.67
CA SER A 334 -4.14 8.21 -4.85
C SER A 334 -5.31 8.26 -5.81
N ARG A 335 -5.22 7.49 -6.90
CA ARG A 335 -6.26 7.45 -7.94
C ARG A 335 -7.39 6.52 -7.53
N SER A 336 -7.07 5.37 -6.95
CA SER A 336 -8.03 4.37 -6.46
C SER A 336 -8.92 4.95 -5.36
N TYR A 337 -8.35 5.70 -4.42
CA TYR A 337 -9.12 6.44 -3.42
C TYR A 337 -10.09 7.45 -4.06
N ARG A 338 -9.60 8.30 -4.97
CA ARG A 338 -10.43 9.34 -5.61
C ARG A 338 -11.52 8.74 -6.51
N ARG A 339 -11.25 7.59 -7.16
CA ARG A 339 -12.25 6.83 -7.93
C ARG A 339 -13.41 6.37 -7.08
N ILE A 340 -13.14 5.73 -5.96
CA ILE A 340 -14.20 5.25 -5.05
C ILE A 340 -15.10 6.42 -4.69
N GLU A 341 -14.49 7.55 -4.32
CA GLU A 341 -15.21 8.74 -3.96
C GLU A 341 -16.07 9.32 -5.10
N ALA A 342 -15.58 9.29 -6.34
CA ALA A 342 -16.32 9.72 -7.52
C ALA A 342 -17.43 8.72 -7.94
N ALA A 343 -17.18 7.42 -7.78
CA ALA A 343 -18.13 6.35 -8.10
C ALA A 343 -19.30 6.27 -7.09
N CYS A 344 -19.04 6.65 -5.84
CA CYS A 344 -20.02 6.56 -4.77
C CYS A 344 -21.08 7.66 -4.81
N ALA A 345 -20.69 8.91 -5.05
CA ALA A 345 -21.60 10.05 -5.04
C ALA A 345 -21.14 11.20 -5.95
N PRO A 346 -22.07 12.01 -6.49
CA PRO A 346 -21.70 13.18 -7.30
C PRO A 346 -20.89 14.15 -6.47
N ARG A 347 -19.81 14.68 -7.05
CA ARG A 347 -18.97 15.69 -6.41
C ARG A 347 -18.89 16.95 -7.25
N PRO A 348 -18.81 18.13 -6.63
CA PRO A 348 -18.54 19.35 -7.36
C PRO A 348 -17.21 19.18 -8.14
N PRO A 349 -17.15 19.61 -9.41
CA PRO A 349 -15.95 19.47 -10.23
C PRO A 349 -14.78 20.18 -9.53
N SER A 350 -13.69 19.43 -9.30
CA SER A 350 -12.49 19.93 -8.59
C SER A 350 -11.51 20.68 -9.51
N GLY A 351 -11.94 21.08 -10.71
CA GLY A 351 -11.15 21.86 -11.66
C GLY A 351 -10.04 21.11 -12.40
N VAL A 352 -9.81 19.83 -12.09
CA VAL A 352 -8.89 18.95 -12.82
C VAL A 352 -9.72 17.96 -13.64
N GLU A 353 -9.63 18.07 -14.98
CA GLU A 353 -10.24 17.13 -15.94
C GLU A 353 -9.50 15.79 -15.92
N ASP A 354 -9.73 15.02 -14.86
CA ASP A 354 -9.44 13.58 -14.86
C ASP A 354 -10.80 12.92 -14.66
N ALA A 355 -11.38 12.36 -15.72
CA ALA A 355 -12.67 11.67 -15.65
C ALA A 355 -12.50 10.37 -14.84
N LEU A 356 -12.50 10.50 -13.51
CA LEU A 356 -12.28 9.38 -12.57
C LEU A 356 -13.46 8.40 -12.54
N TRP A 357 -14.63 8.83 -13.01
CA TRP A 357 -15.83 8.03 -13.08
C TRP A 357 -16.71 8.52 -14.23
N THR A 358 -17.39 7.58 -14.89
CA THR A 358 -18.31 7.85 -16.00
C THR A 358 -19.65 7.17 -15.76
N GLY A 359 -20.75 7.86 -16.05
CA GLY A 359 -22.12 7.37 -15.84
C GLY A 359 -22.64 7.64 -14.42
N PRO A 360 -23.85 7.14 -14.09
CA PRO A 360 -24.44 7.37 -12.78
C PRO A 360 -23.62 6.74 -11.66
N THR A 361 -23.54 7.47 -10.56
CA THR A 361 -22.89 7.04 -9.30
C THR A 361 -23.78 6.04 -8.56
N LEU A 362 -23.18 5.24 -7.66
CA LEU A 362 -23.92 4.26 -6.86
C LEU A 362 -25.06 4.91 -6.05
N GLN A 363 -24.84 6.12 -5.50
CA GLN A 363 -25.88 6.86 -4.79
C GLN A 363 -27.05 7.26 -5.69
N GLU A 364 -26.79 7.70 -6.92
CA GLU A 364 -27.85 8.10 -7.86
C GLU A 364 -28.74 6.91 -8.18
N VAL A 365 -28.14 5.77 -8.56
CA VAL A 365 -28.90 4.55 -8.88
C VAL A 365 -29.63 4.02 -7.63
N TRP A 366 -29.00 4.04 -6.45
CA TRP A 366 -29.65 3.63 -5.21
C TRP A 366 -30.85 4.52 -4.88
N THR A 367 -30.77 5.83 -5.10
CA THR A 367 -31.84 6.78 -4.77
C THR A 367 -33.13 6.46 -5.53
N ASP A 368 -33.02 5.97 -6.76
CA ASP A 368 -34.16 5.59 -7.61
C ASP A 368 -34.86 4.29 -7.16
N VAL A 369 -34.16 3.44 -6.39
CA VAL A 369 -34.64 2.10 -6.01
C VAL A 369 -34.81 1.93 -4.51
N CYS A 370 -34.34 2.87 -3.69
CA CYS A 370 -34.29 2.74 -2.22
C CYS A 370 -35.65 2.64 -1.52
N THR A 371 -36.76 2.94 -2.20
CA THR A 371 -38.13 2.77 -1.68
C THR A 371 -38.79 1.47 -2.15
N ARG A 372 -38.11 0.68 -2.99
CA ARG A 372 -38.62 -0.61 -3.45
C ARG A 372 -38.54 -1.65 -2.33
N PRO A 373 -39.48 -2.61 -2.25
CA PRO A 373 -39.38 -3.75 -1.36
C PRO A 373 -38.04 -4.48 -1.56
N GLY A 374 -37.34 -4.80 -0.46
CA GLY A 374 -36.05 -5.49 -0.48
C GLY A 374 -34.82 -4.57 -0.53
N ALA A 375 -34.98 -3.24 -0.69
CA ALA A 375 -33.85 -2.32 -0.73
C ALA A 375 -33.17 -2.06 0.64
N ASP A 376 -33.76 -2.55 1.75
CA ASP A 376 -33.27 -2.33 3.10
C ASP A 376 -31.86 -2.90 3.32
N ARG A 377 -31.61 -4.11 2.80
CA ARG A 377 -30.32 -4.79 2.93
C ARG A 377 -29.21 -3.98 2.25
N LEU A 378 -29.44 -3.52 1.03
CA LEU A 378 -28.50 -2.67 0.30
C LEU A 378 -28.28 -1.33 1.03
N THR A 379 -29.36 -0.71 1.50
CA THR A 379 -29.27 0.56 2.24
C THR A 379 -28.42 0.43 3.50
N GLU A 380 -28.55 -0.69 4.21
CA GLU A 380 -27.70 -1.00 5.36
C GLU A 380 -26.23 -1.18 4.97
N GLN A 381 -25.94 -1.85 3.85
CA GLN A 381 -24.55 -1.98 3.38
C GLN A 381 -23.94 -0.64 2.96
N LEU A 382 -24.71 0.27 2.36
CA LEU A 382 -24.26 1.64 2.07
C LEU A 382 -23.93 2.40 3.36
N ARG A 383 -24.75 2.28 4.41
CA ARG A 383 -24.47 2.88 5.73
C ARG A 383 -23.23 2.32 6.39
N ARG A 384 -23.02 0.99 6.29
CA ARG A 384 -21.81 0.33 6.80
C ARG A 384 -20.56 0.81 6.08
N LEU A 385 -20.59 0.85 4.74
CA LEU A 385 -19.48 1.35 3.94
C LEU A 385 -19.17 2.82 4.27
N ASP A 386 -20.18 3.69 4.35
CA ASP A 386 -20.00 5.10 4.73
C ASP A 386 -19.38 5.25 6.14
N THR A 387 -19.85 4.46 7.09
CA THR A 387 -19.36 4.47 8.48
C THR A 387 -17.91 4.00 8.55
N SER A 388 -17.57 2.89 7.88
CA SER A 388 -16.21 2.36 7.80
C SER A 388 -15.27 3.32 7.07
N TRP A 389 -15.71 3.94 5.97
CA TRP A 389 -14.93 4.93 5.21
C TRP A 389 -14.63 6.18 6.05
N ARG A 390 -15.63 6.75 6.73
CA ARG A 390 -15.42 7.86 7.68
C ARG A 390 -14.56 7.44 8.87
N GLY A 391 -14.71 6.21 9.36
CA GLY A 391 -13.86 5.63 10.39
C GLY A 391 -12.38 5.63 9.98
N MET A 392 -12.10 5.12 8.78
CA MET A 392 -10.76 5.13 8.19
C MET A 392 -10.16 6.54 8.12
N LYS A 393 -10.92 7.51 7.58
CA LYS A 393 -10.45 8.90 7.48
C LYS A 393 -10.18 9.53 8.84
N ARG A 394 -11.01 9.25 9.85
CA ARG A 394 -10.80 9.72 11.24
C ARG A 394 -9.56 9.09 11.88
N SER A 395 -9.32 7.79 11.66
CA SER A 395 -8.10 7.13 12.13
C SER A 395 -6.84 7.72 11.47
N HIS A 396 -6.88 7.97 10.16
CA HIS A 396 -5.79 8.62 9.43
C HIS A 396 -5.53 10.05 9.95
N TRP A 397 -6.59 10.83 10.15
CA TRP A 397 -6.48 12.16 10.77
C TRP A 397 -5.85 12.09 12.17
N GLY A 398 -6.34 11.20 13.04
CA GLY A 398 -5.84 11.06 14.41
C GLY A 398 -4.37 10.65 14.49
N ILE A 399 -3.92 9.74 13.61
CA ILE A 399 -2.50 9.38 13.50
C ILE A 399 -1.68 10.55 12.98
N THR A 400 -2.16 11.25 11.94
CA THR A 400 -1.47 12.41 11.38
C THR A 400 -1.29 13.50 12.45
N LEU A 401 -2.35 13.84 13.18
CA LEU A 401 -2.30 14.83 14.25
C LEU A 401 -1.31 14.43 15.35
N ARG A 402 -1.24 13.14 15.70
CA ARG A 402 -0.27 12.62 16.68
C ARG A 402 1.18 12.72 16.20
N ILE A 403 1.44 12.44 14.92
CA ILE A 403 2.80 12.34 14.38
C ILE A 403 3.35 13.70 13.94
N ILE A 404 2.55 14.53 13.25
CA ILE A 404 3.00 15.82 12.70
C ILE A 404 2.31 17.05 13.28
N GLY A 405 1.34 16.89 14.19
CA GLY A 405 0.59 18.03 14.72
C GLY A 405 -0.18 18.77 13.63
N GLU A 406 -0.01 20.10 13.58
CA GLU A 406 -0.72 21.00 12.66
C GLU A 406 0.11 21.39 11.42
N VAL A 407 1.24 20.72 11.19
CA VAL A 407 2.12 21.02 10.05
C VAL A 407 1.41 20.70 8.72
N PRO A 408 1.53 21.54 7.67
CA PRO A 408 0.97 21.28 6.34
C PRO A 408 1.39 19.93 5.75
N GLY A 409 0.54 19.35 4.90
CA GLY A 409 0.78 18.06 4.25
C GLY A 409 1.85 18.15 3.15
N THR A 410 2.55 17.04 2.88
CA THR A 410 3.58 16.97 1.81
C THR A 410 3.04 17.19 0.40
N GLY A 411 1.73 17.01 0.21
CA GLY A 411 1.02 17.28 -1.05
C GLY A 411 0.48 18.70 -1.18
N GLY A 412 0.88 19.64 -0.31
CA GLY A 412 0.42 21.03 -0.35
C GLY A 412 -0.94 21.29 0.33
N THR A 413 -1.48 20.31 1.06
CA THR A 413 -2.70 20.51 1.86
C THR A 413 -2.41 21.23 3.17
N ALA A 414 -3.45 21.77 3.81
CA ALA A 414 -3.35 22.35 5.16
C ALA A 414 -3.06 21.31 6.28
N GLY A 415 -2.73 20.07 5.93
CA GLY A 415 -2.33 19.03 6.88
C GLY A 415 -3.51 18.48 7.68
N ALA A 416 -3.38 18.42 9.00
CA ALA A 416 -4.39 17.84 9.88
C ALA A 416 -5.76 18.53 9.81
N SER A 417 -5.81 19.84 9.53
CA SER A 417 -7.07 20.59 9.39
C SER A 417 -7.86 20.13 8.15
N TYR A 418 -7.19 19.98 7.01
CA TYR A 418 -7.79 19.43 5.78
C TYR A 418 -8.32 18.00 6.00
N LEU A 419 -7.55 17.16 6.71
CA LEU A 419 -7.97 15.79 7.01
C LEU A 419 -9.16 15.75 7.97
N LYS A 420 -9.24 16.67 8.95
CA LYS A 420 -10.40 16.79 9.84
C LYS A 420 -11.68 17.01 9.04
N THR A 421 -11.71 18.06 8.20
CA THR A 421 -12.86 18.37 7.34
C THR A 421 -13.22 17.20 6.43
N THR A 422 -12.22 16.60 5.78
CA THR A 422 -12.45 15.47 4.85
C THR A 422 -12.97 14.23 5.60
N SER A 423 -12.59 14.03 6.86
CA SER A 423 -13.04 12.89 7.67
C SER A 423 -14.51 12.94 8.06
N GLU A 424 -15.10 14.14 8.12
CA GLU A 424 -16.50 14.37 8.46
C GLU A 424 -17.43 14.28 7.24
N ALA A 425 -16.88 14.43 6.04
CA ALA A 425 -17.63 14.33 4.79
C ALA A 425 -18.16 12.89 4.58
N PRO A 426 -19.47 12.70 4.38
CA PRO A 426 -20.04 11.39 4.07
C PRO A 426 -19.60 10.91 2.68
N LEU A 427 -19.46 9.60 2.53
CA LEU A 427 -19.28 8.95 1.24
C LEU A 427 -20.58 8.99 0.42
N PHE A 428 -21.72 8.85 1.10
CA PHE A 428 -23.07 8.95 0.51
C PHE A 428 -23.89 10.06 1.18
N PRO A 429 -23.80 11.32 0.73
CA PRO A 429 -24.56 12.44 1.28
C PRO A 429 -26.08 12.20 1.41
N ALA A 430 -26.69 11.48 0.47
CA ALA A 430 -28.15 11.22 0.44
C ALA A 430 -28.64 10.29 1.56
N LEU A 431 -27.73 9.60 2.27
CA LEU A 431 -28.11 8.82 3.47
C LEU A 431 -28.51 9.71 4.64
N LYS A 432 -28.00 10.96 4.70
CA LYS A 432 -28.40 11.96 5.69
C LYS A 432 -29.79 12.48 5.35
N GLY A 433 -30.83 11.88 5.94
CA GLY A 433 -32.23 12.26 5.75
C GLY A 433 -33.24 11.11 5.78
N LYS A 434 -32.80 9.84 5.73
CA LYS A 434 -33.68 8.65 5.68
C LYS A 434 -33.54 7.72 6.91
N GLY A 435 -33.32 8.26 8.11
CA GLY A 435 -33.15 7.43 9.31
C GLY A 435 -33.29 8.14 10.68
N GLU A 436 -33.81 9.36 10.72
CA GLU A 436 -34.15 10.06 11.97
C GLU A 436 -35.68 10.21 12.14
N ARG A 437 -36.46 9.23 11.67
CA ARG A 437 -37.90 9.19 11.90
C ARG A 437 -38.28 8.02 12.78
#